data_AF-A0A382RIQ8-F1
#
_entry.id   AF-A0A382RIQ8-F1
#
_cell.length_a   1.000
_cell.length_b   1.000
_cell.length_c   1.000
_cell.angle_alpha   90.00
_cell.angle_beta   90.00
_cell.angle_gamma   90.00
#
_symmetry.space_group_name_H-M   'P 1'
#
loop_
_entity.id
_entity.type
_entity.pdbx_description
1 polymer ?
#
loop_
_entity_poly.entity_id
_entity_poly.type
_entity_poly.pdbx_seq_one_letter_code
_entity_poly.pdbx_strand_id
1 'polypeptide(L)' 'MKKILLVGESWISNATHFKGWDQFSSTTFHLGAEELISSIDSSKFKIEYLTSHDAA' A
#
# COMPACT_ATOMS: atom_id res chain seq x y z
N MET A 1 10.17 -20.19 13.60
CA MET A 1 9.78 -19.15 12.62
C MET A 1 8.29 -18.90 12.75
N LYS A 2 7.88 -17.68 13.13
CA LYS A 2 6.46 -17.32 13.28
C LYS A 2 5.95 -16.68 11.99
N LYS A 3 4.73 -16.99 11.57
CA LYS A 3 4.08 -16.38 10.41
C LYS A 3 3.15 -15.27 10.88
N ILE A 4 3.20 -14.13 10.19
CA ILE A 4 2.40 -12.95 10.47
C ILE A 4 1.70 -12.57 9.17
N LEU A 5 0.38 -12.35 9.25
CA LEU A 5 -0.38 -11.74 8.16
C LEU A 5 -0.56 -10.26 8.49
N LEU A 6 -0.01 -9.40 7.65
CA LEU A 6 -0.23 -7.95 7.69
C LEU A 6 -1.29 -7.60 6.65
N VAL A 7 -2.41 -7.04 7.08
CA VAL A 7 -3.53 -6.67 6.21
C VAL A 7 -3.69 -5.16 6.21
N GLY A 8 -3.88 -4.56 5.03
CA GLY A 8 -4.19 -3.14 4.89
C GLY A 8 -3.00 -2.31 4.42
N GLU A 9 -2.75 -1.16 5.07
CA GLU A 9 -1.64 -0.22 4.81
C GLU A 9 -1.37 0.06 3.33
N SER A 10 -2.44 0.12 2.54
CA SER A 10 -2.40 0.43 1.11
C SER A 10 -3.69 1.12 0.68
N TRP A 11 -3.57 2.08 -0.22
CA TRP A 11 -4.69 2.93 -0.64
C TRP A 11 -4.50 3.42 -2.08
N ILE A 12 -5.63 3.73 -2.72
CA ILE A 12 -5.67 4.36 -4.03
C ILE A 12 -6.07 5.82 -3.84
N SER A 13 -5.22 6.73 -4.30
CA SER A 13 -5.50 8.17 -4.35
C SER A 13 -5.87 8.55 -5.78
N ASN A 14 -7.01 9.20 -5.97
CA ASN A 14 -7.34 9.86 -7.24
C ASN A 14 -7.33 11.37 -7.02
N ALA A 15 -6.59 12.07 -7.87
CA ALA A 15 -6.53 13.52 -7.88
C ALA A 15 -6.99 14.04 -9.24
N THR A 16 -7.80 15.08 -9.22
CA THR A 16 -8.23 15.79 -10.41
C THR A 16 -7.64 17.20 -10.37
N HIS A 17 -6.89 17.52 -11.41
CA HIS A 17 -6.18 18.78 -11.60
C HIS A 17 -6.95 19.63 -12.60
N PHE A 18 -7.33 20.84 -12.20
CA PHE A 18 -8.02 21.80 -13.06
C PHE A 18 -7.08 22.91 -13.48
N LYS A 19 -7.05 23.21 -14.78
CA LYS A 19 -6.27 24.32 -15.34
C LYS A 19 -7.15 25.12 -16.30
N GLY A 20 -7.87 26.10 -15.75
CA GLY A 20 -8.89 26.83 -16.51
C GLY A 20 -10.05 25.90 -16.85
N TRP A 21 -10.32 25.72 -18.14
CA TRP A 21 -11.36 24.81 -18.63
C TRP A 21 -10.91 23.34 -18.68
N ASP A 22 -9.60 23.08 -18.77
CA ASP A 22 -9.07 21.72 -18.93
C ASP A 22 -9.01 20.97 -17.59
N GLN A 23 -9.32 19.68 -17.64
CA GLN A 23 -9.24 18.76 -16.51
C GLN A 23 -8.30 17.60 -16.82
N PHE A 24 -7.42 17.28 -15.87
CA PHE A 24 -6.52 16.13 -15.92
C PHE A 24 -6.69 15.30 -14.66
N SER A 25 -6.89 13.99 -14.79
CA SER A 25 -7.00 13.10 -13.64
C SER A 25 -5.76 12.21 -13.53
N SER A 26 -5.29 12.00 -12.31
CA SER A 26 -4.19 11.10 -11.97
C SER A 26 -4.63 10.15 -10.85
N THR A 27 -4.36 8.85 -11.02
CA THR A 27 -4.58 7.84 -9.99
C THR A 27 -3.24 7.27 -9.56
N THR A 28 -3.03 7.14 -8.26
CA THR A 28 -1.81 6.60 -7.67
C THR A 28 -2.17 5.55 -6.63
N PHE A 29 -1.52 4.40 -6.70
CA PHE A 29 -1.60 3.36 -5.68
C PHE A 29 -0.41 3.50 -4.73
N HIS A 30 -0.67 3.40 -3.43
CA HIS A 30 0.33 3.58 -2.38
C HIS A 30 0.42 2.33 -1.51
N LEU A 31 1.64 1.98 -1.12
CA LEU A 31 1.97 0.97 -0.13
C LEU A 31 2.64 1.66 1.06
N GLY A 32 2.04 1.60 2.24
CA GLY A 32 2.54 2.19 3.48
C GLY A 32 3.38 1.23 4.34
N ALA A 33 3.25 -0.08 4.12
CA ALA A 33 3.91 -1.09 4.96
C ALA A 33 5.34 -1.48 4.54
N GLU A 34 5.85 -1.00 3.40
CA GLU A 34 7.13 -1.50 2.84
C GLU A 34 8.32 -1.28 3.77
N GLU A 35 8.42 -0.08 4.37
CA GLU A 35 9.49 0.22 5.33
C GLU A 35 9.40 -0.67 6.57
N LEU A 36 8.19 -0.86 7.12
CA LEU A 36 7.96 -1.75 8.25
C LEU A 36 8.39 -3.18 7.93
N ILE A 37 7.96 -3.73 6.80
CA ILE A 37 8.29 -5.10 6.38
C ILE A 37 9.80 -5.26 6.22
N SER A 38 10.47 -4.30 5.59
CA SER A 38 11.93 -4.34 5.36
C SER A 38 12.74 -4.28 6.66
N SER A 39 12.20 -3.67 7.72
CA SER A 39 12.86 -3.58 9.03
C SER A 39 12.80 -4.86 9.86
N ILE A 40 11.93 -5.81 9.50
CA ILE A 40 11.68 -7.01 10.30
C ILE A 40 12.70 -8.11 9.98
N ASP A 41 13.24 -8.73 11.04
CA ASP A 41 14.17 -9.85 10.95
C ASP A 41 13.51 -11.10 10.33
N SER A 42 13.85 -11.35 9.06
CA SER A 42 13.32 -12.44 8.24
C SER A 42 13.71 -13.84 8.73
N SER A 43 14.72 -13.94 9.60
CA SER A 43 15.09 -15.23 10.24
C SER A 43 14.11 -15.63 11.35
N LYS A 44 13.43 -14.65 11.95
CA LYS A 44 12.50 -14.86 13.08
C LYS A 44 11.05 -14.87 12.62
N PHE A 45 10.69 -13.97 11.71
CA PHE A 45 9.33 -13.74 11.26
C PHE A 45 9.20 -13.85 9.75
N LYS A 46 8.15 -14.53 9.30
CA LYS A 46 7.71 -14.52 7.91
C LYS A 46 6.45 -13.68 7.81
N ILE A 47 6.51 -12.59 7.05
CA ILE A 47 5.36 -11.70 6.83
C ILE A 47 4.72 -12.02 5.49
N GLU A 48 3.41 -12.16 5.50
CA GLU A 48 2.57 -12.14 4.31
C GLU A 48 1.83 -10.81 4.32
N TYR A 49 1.99 -10.01 3.27
CA TYR A 49 1.38 -8.70 3.16
C TYR A 49 0.21 -8.75 2.19
N LEU A 50 -1.00 -8.51 2.70
CA LEU A 50 -2.24 -8.47 1.96
C LEU A 50 -2.70 -7.01 1.85
N THR A 51 -2.72 -6.49 0.63
CA THR A 51 -3.12 -5.09 0.41
C THR A 51 -4.62 -4.92 0.63
N SER A 52 -5.08 -3.70 0.89
CA SER A 52 -6.46 -3.39 1.23
C SER A 52 -7.46 -3.81 0.15
N HIS A 53 -7.06 -3.81 -1.13
CA HIS A 53 -7.94 -4.22 -2.23
C HIS A 53 -7.97 -5.74 -2.45
N ASP A 54 -6.92 -6.44 -2.01
CA ASP A 54 -6.87 -7.92 -2.03
C ASP A 54 -7.63 -8.54 -0.85
N ALA A 55 -7.86 -7.77 0.22
CA ALA A 55 -8.57 -8.19 1.41
C ALA A 55 -10.09 -7.94 1.38
N ALA A 56 -10.59 -7.29 0.32
CA ALA A 56 -11.97 -6.83 0.18
C ALA A 56 -12.96 -7.93 -0.23
#